data_AF-A0A3E5GPS5-F1
#
_entry.id   AF-A0A3E5GPS5-F1
#
_cell.length_a   1.000
_cell.length_b   1.000
_cell.length_c   1.000
_cell.angle_alpha   90.00
_cell.angle_beta   90.00
_cell.angle_gamma   90.00
#
_symmetry.space_group_name_H-M   'P 1'
#
loop_
_entity.id
_entity.type
_entity.pdbx_description
1 polymer ?
#
loop_
_entity_poly.entity_id
_entity_poly.type
_entity_poly.pdbx_seq_one_letter_code
_entity_poly.pdbx_strand_id
1 'polypeptide(L)'
;MFNPYLEIGQEINNARLCEIFGCSPQGGMRKSNKTNTLVIVSDYTRGIYHDKWIGGVLHYTGMGLSGDQDINYMQNRTLNESGTNGVDVHLFEVMEPGEYTYCGRIKLVGEPYTEQQPDEMGNNRLVWMFPVQPVPDNDVKKPDIFVFKTMEEYKKRGANAEKEYADFIVKKGRIRYSKKSGSGLKGKKIKHKTYGIGTITKFDGTIITVKFSDGTRTLNYELCINKRLIDFV
;
A
#
# COMPACT_ATOMS: atom_id res chain seq x y z
N MET A 1 10.78 16.87 19.86
CA MET A 1 11.00 16.05 18.64
C MET A 1 11.29 14.62 19.10
N PHE A 2 10.53 13.65 18.62
CA PHE A 2 10.68 12.23 18.92
C PHE A 2 11.96 11.67 18.27
N ASN A 3 12.72 10.87 19.02
CA ASN A 3 13.91 10.18 18.53
C ASN A 3 13.65 8.66 18.54
N PRO A 4 13.56 8.00 17.38
CA PRO A 4 13.31 6.56 17.30
C PRO A 4 14.54 5.70 17.59
N TYR A 5 15.74 6.30 17.72
CA TYR A 5 17.02 5.59 17.79
C TYR A 5 17.22 4.62 16.61
N LEU A 6 16.86 5.09 15.41
CA LEU A 6 17.05 4.40 14.13
C LEU A 6 17.92 5.23 13.21
N GLU A 7 18.81 4.55 12.49
CA GLU A 7 19.60 5.16 11.42
C GLU A 7 18.80 5.19 10.11
N ILE A 8 18.99 6.22 9.29
CA ILE A 8 18.39 6.28 7.96
C ILE A 8 18.94 5.11 7.13
N GLY A 9 18.05 4.37 6.47
CA GLY A 9 18.37 3.13 5.76
C GLY A 9 18.34 1.86 6.63
N GLN A 10 18.16 1.99 7.95
CA GLN A 10 18.06 0.82 8.82
C GLN A 10 16.77 0.04 8.55
N GLU A 11 16.92 -1.26 8.37
CA GLU A 11 15.82 -2.19 8.20
C GLU A 11 15.39 -2.77 9.56
N ILE A 12 14.08 -2.76 9.82
CA ILE A 12 13.47 -3.38 10.99
C ILE A 12 12.22 -4.16 10.59
N ASN A 13 11.71 -5.00 11.48
CA ASN A 13 10.43 -5.67 11.28
C ASN A 13 9.25 -4.87 11.88
N ASN A 14 8.02 -5.28 11.55
CA ASN A 14 6.80 -4.64 12.01
C ASN A 14 6.67 -4.60 13.54
N ALA A 15 7.11 -5.66 14.24
CA ALA A 15 7.03 -5.73 15.69
C ALA A 15 7.93 -4.67 16.34
N ARG A 16 9.15 -4.52 15.86
CA ARG A 16 10.10 -3.50 16.34
C ARG A 16 9.62 -2.09 16.02
N LEU A 17 9.03 -1.86 14.84
CA LEU A 17 8.39 -0.58 14.50
C LEU A 17 7.30 -0.23 15.51
N CYS A 18 6.39 -1.16 15.80
CA CYS A 18 5.32 -0.95 16.78
C CYS A 18 5.85 -0.71 18.20
N GLU A 19 6.91 -1.40 18.60
CA GLU A 19 7.57 -1.20 19.89
C GLU A 19 8.13 0.23 20.03
N ILE A 20 8.86 0.70 19.01
CA ILE A 20 9.49 2.03 19.02
C ILE A 20 8.44 3.13 18.99
N PHE A 21 7.49 3.07 18.04
CA PHE A 21 6.56 4.15 17.79
C PHE A 21 5.27 4.05 18.61
N GLY A 22 4.97 2.90 19.21
CA GLY A 22 3.75 2.66 19.98
C GLY A 22 2.48 2.80 19.14
N CYS A 23 2.53 2.45 17.85
CA CYS A 23 1.43 2.56 16.89
C CYS A 23 0.86 1.18 16.52
N SER A 24 -0.29 1.17 15.83
CA SER A 24 -0.94 -0.06 15.35
C SER A 24 -0.05 -0.85 14.37
N PRO A 25 -0.09 -2.19 14.36
CA PRO A 25 0.67 -3.01 13.41
C PRO A 25 0.14 -2.99 11.98
N GLN A 26 -0.97 -2.31 11.72
CA GLN A 26 -1.67 -2.33 10.42
C GLN A 26 -1.96 -0.92 9.91
N GLY A 27 -2.07 -0.82 8.58
CA GLY A 27 -2.36 0.42 7.86
C GLY A 27 -1.10 1.07 7.28
N GLY A 28 -1.30 1.94 6.30
CA GLY A 28 -0.24 2.80 5.75
C GLY A 28 0.06 3.97 6.69
N MET A 29 -0.97 4.61 7.25
CA MET A 29 -0.84 5.68 8.25
C MET A 29 -1.11 5.16 9.66
N ARG A 30 -0.15 5.31 10.56
CA ARG A 30 -0.15 4.71 11.90
C ARG A 30 0.18 5.76 12.95
N LYS A 31 -0.86 6.41 13.48
CA LYS A 31 -0.73 7.43 14.53
C LYS A 31 -0.51 6.77 15.89
N SER A 32 0.35 7.38 16.71
CA SER A 32 0.44 7.10 18.14
C SER A 32 0.33 8.40 18.94
N ASN A 33 -0.64 8.44 19.85
CA ASN A 33 -0.76 9.56 20.79
C ASN A 33 0.31 9.47 21.90
N LYS A 34 0.82 8.28 22.21
CA LYS A 34 1.83 8.06 23.27
C LYS A 34 3.17 8.70 22.92
N THR A 35 3.61 8.53 21.67
CA THR A 35 4.87 9.10 21.16
C THR A 35 4.66 10.42 20.43
N ASN A 36 3.40 10.84 20.26
CA ASN A 36 2.99 11.98 19.45
C ASN A 36 3.57 11.95 18.02
N THR A 37 3.50 10.77 17.40
CA THR A 37 4.03 10.52 16.05
C THR A 37 2.97 10.01 15.09
N LEU A 38 3.23 10.21 13.81
CA LEU A 38 2.57 9.54 12.71
C LEU A 38 3.61 8.79 11.89
N VAL A 39 3.53 7.46 11.87
CA VAL A 39 4.31 6.66 10.92
C VAL A 39 3.51 6.52 9.63
N ILE A 40 4.11 6.85 8.50
CA ILE A 40 3.59 6.49 7.17
C ILE A 40 4.44 5.39 6.56
N VAL A 41 3.79 4.42 5.92
CA VAL A 41 4.43 3.24 5.33
C VAL A 41 4.05 3.18 3.86
N SER A 42 5.03 3.40 2.99
CA SER A 42 4.89 3.15 1.56
C SER A 42 5.26 1.69 1.28
N ASP A 43 4.26 0.87 0.95
CA ASP A 43 4.40 -0.58 0.82
C ASP A 43 4.25 -1.03 -0.64
N TYR A 44 5.38 -1.26 -1.28
CA TYR A 44 5.52 -1.70 -2.67
C TYR A 44 5.46 -3.23 -2.80
N THR A 45 4.79 -3.91 -1.87
CA THR A 45 4.56 -5.36 -1.95
C THR A 45 3.08 -5.70 -2.08
N ARG A 46 2.19 -4.75 -1.75
CA ARG A 46 0.74 -5.02 -1.64
C ARG A 46 -0.06 -4.61 -2.87
N GLY A 47 0.50 -3.77 -3.73
CA GLY A 47 -0.09 -3.38 -5.03
C GLY A 47 -1.44 -2.68 -4.94
N ILE A 48 -1.73 -2.06 -3.80
CA ILE A 48 -2.96 -1.28 -3.54
C ILE A 48 -2.68 0.21 -3.35
N TYR A 49 -1.41 0.62 -3.38
CA TYR A 49 -0.97 1.99 -3.14
C TYR A 49 -0.18 2.49 -4.35
N HIS A 50 -0.52 3.70 -4.80
CA HIS A 50 0.02 4.35 -5.99
C HIS A 50 1.00 5.48 -5.59
N ASP A 51 1.75 5.21 -4.53
CA ASP A 51 2.78 6.12 -4.06
C ASP A 51 3.87 6.27 -5.13
N LYS A 52 4.31 7.49 -5.35
CA LYS A 52 5.28 7.79 -6.41
C LYS A 52 6.27 8.85 -5.96
N TRP A 53 7.53 8.65 -6.31
CA TRP A 53 8.58 9.64 -6.13
C TRP A 53 8.67 10.49 -7.39
N ILE A 54 8.53 11.80 -7.25
CA ILE A 54 8.67 12.77 -8.35
C ILE A 54 9.67 13.84 -7.92
N GLY A 55 10.83 13.90 -8.59
CA GLY A 55 11.82 14.93 -8.33
C GLY A 55 12.33 14.98 -6.88
N GLY A 56 12.41 13.82 -6.20
CA GLY A 56 12.82 13.72 -4.80
C GLY A 56 11.71 13.94 -3.76
N VAL A 57 10.46 14.14 -4.21
CA VAL A 57 9.28 14.24 -3.32
C VAL A 57 8.43 12.98 -3.46
N LEU A 58 8.05 12.38 -2.33
CA LEU A 58 7.10 11.29 -2.30
C LEU A 58 5.69 11.86 -2.33
N HIS A 59 4.93 11.51 -3.36
CA HIS A 59 3.49 11.77 -3.42
C HIS A 59 2.79 10.56 -2.81
N TYR A 60 2.51 10.65 -1.51
CA TYR A 60 1.95 9.58 -0.70
C TYR A 60 0.42 9.55 -0.81
N THR A 61 -0.17 8.38 -1.03
CA THR A 61 -1.61 8.16 -1.12
C THR A 61 -2.28 8.23 0.25
N GLY A 62 -3.33 9.05 0.34
CA GLY A 62 -4.19 9.19 1.50
C GLY A 62 -4.88 7.90 1.93
N MET A 63 -5.40 7.89 3.15
CA MET A 63 -6.19 6.76 3.67
C MET A 63 -7.65 6.84 3.22
N GLY A 64 -8.31 5.67 3.24
CA GLY A 64 -9.67 5.45 2.72
C GLY A 64 -9.59 4.54 1.50
N LEU A 65 -10.23 3.37 1.55
CA LEU A 65 -10.11 2.33 0.52
C LEU A 65 -11.28 2.28 -0.47
N SER A 66 -12.38 2.96 -0.16
CA SER A 66 -13.63 2.90 -0.92
C SER A 66 -14.25 4.28 -1.03
N GLY A 67 -14.74 4.63 -2.22
CA GLY A 67 -15.29 5.95 -2.51
C GLY A 67 -14.22 7.05 -2.47
N ASP A 68 -14.68 8.27 -2.69
CA ASP A 68 -13.85 9.47 -2.65
C ASP A 68 -13.26 9.67 -1.26
N GLN A 69 -11.97 9.95 -1.19
CA GLN A 69 -11.29 10.23 0.06
C GLN A 69 -11.62 11.63 0.58
N ASP A 70 -11.72 11.73 1.90
CA ASP A 70 -11.83 13.00 2.60
C ASP A 70 -10.48 13.35 3.26
N ILE A 71 -9.99 14.57 3.00
CA ILE A 71 -8.74 15.08 3.56
C ILE A 71 -8.81 15.24 5.08
N ASN A 72 -10.01 15.44 5.64
CA ASN A 72 -10.24 15.58 7.07
C ASN A 72 -10.48 14.24 7.76
N TYR A 73 -10.51 13.13 7.00
CA TYR A 73 -10.73 11.81 7.56
C TYR A 73 -9.50 11.29 8.31
N MET A 74 -9.65 11.09 9.62
CA MET A 74 -8.70 10.35 10.46
C MET A 74 -7.24 10.85 10.34
N GLN A 75 -6.32 10.02 9.84
CA GLN A 75 -4.90 10.38 9.72
C GLN A 75 -4.59 11.26 8.50
N ASN A 76 -5.48 11.35 7.49
CA ASN A 76 -5.33 12.34 6.42
C ASN A 76 -5.27 13.75 7.02
N ARG A 77 -6.16 14.05 7.99
CA ARG A 77 -6.15 15.32 8.72
C ARG A 77 -4.84 15.54 9.46
N THR A 78 -4.34 14.51 10.13
CA THR A 78 -3.08 14.59 10.89
C THR A 78 -1.89 14.88 9.97
N LEU A 79 -1.84 14.28 8.78
CA LEU A 79 -0.78 14.53 7.81
C LEU A 79 -0.92 15.91 7.14
N ASN A 80 -2.14 16.30 6.77
CA ASN A 80 -2.46 17.61 6.20
C ASN A 80 -2.03 18.75 7.15
N GLU A 81 -2.33 18.61 8.44
CA GLU A 81 -2.01 19.62 9.46
C GLU A 81 -0.60 19.45 10.06
N SER A 82 0.24 18.53 9.53
CA SER A 82 1.53 18.17 10.15
C SER A 82 2.54 19.32 10.27
N GLY A 83 2.36 20.38 9.48
CA GLY A 83 3.17 21.60 9.60
C GLY A 83 2.89 22.41 10.88
N THR A 84 1.73 22.22 11.51
CA THR A 84 1.25 23.08 12.61
C THR A 84 0.74 22.31 13.83
N ASN A 85 0.36 21.03 13.69
CA ASN A 85 -0.23 20.24 14.77
C ASN A 85 0.78 19.62 15.75
N GLY A 86 2.09 19.81 15.52
CA GLY A 86 3.16 19.34 16.40
C GLY A 86 3.39 17.82 16.38
N VAL A 87 2.77 17.07 15.47
CA VAL A 87 3.00 15.63 15.29
C VAL A 87 4.25 15.40 14.45
N ASP A 88 5.15 14.56 14.94
CA ASP A 88 6.34 14.17 14.19
C ASP A 88 6.00 13.04 13.21
N VAL A 89 6.26 13.26 11.92
CA VAL A 89 5.93 12.29 10.87
C VAL A 89 7.19 11.55 10.42
N HIS A 90 7.12 10.23 10.36
CA HIS A 90 8.22 9.34 10.00
C HIS A 90 7.84 8.45 8.83
N LEU A 91 8.76 8.24 7.88
CA LEU A 91 8.54 7.41 6.70
C LEU A 91 9.27 6.07 6.82
N PHE A 92 8.56 5.00 6.48
CA PHE A 92 9.12 3.70 6.18
C PHE A 92 8.74 3.28 4.77
N GLU A 93 9.67 2.64 4.08
CA GLU A 93 9.42 2.00 2.78
C GLU A 93 9.58 0.48 2.91
N VAL A 94 8.71 -0.27 2.23
CA VAL A 94 8.70 -1.73 2.25
C VAL A 94 8.85 -2.23 0.82
N MET A 95 10.04 -2.73 0.49
CA MET A 95 10.39 -3.30 -0.81
C MET A 95 10.21 -4.83 -0.83
N GLU A 96 10.44 -5.47 0.31
CA GLU A 96 10.20 -6.89 0.55
C GLU A 96 9.28 -7.08 1.75
N PRO A 97 8.38 -8.09 1.74
CA PRO A 97 7.41 -8.25 2.81
C PRO A 97 8.08 -8.46 4.17
N GLY A 98 7.77 -7.58 5.12
CA GLY A 98 8.29 -7.65 6.48
C GLY A 98 9.56 -6.85 6.74
N GLU A 99 10.19 -6.30 5.69
CA GLU A 99 11.39 -5.46 5.77
C GLU A 99 11.00 -3.98 5.66
N TYR A 100 11.00 -3.28 6.80
CA TYR A 100 10.65 -1.87 6.90
C TYR A 100 11.93 -1.04 6.96
N THR A 101 12.25 -0.35 5.86
CA THR A 101 13.42 0.53 5.77
C THR A 101 13.07 1.92 6.29
N TYR A 102 13.75 2.39 7.33
CA TYR A 102 13.52 3.72 7.89
C TYR A 102 14.10 4.81 6.98
N CYS A 103 13.25 5.72 6.50
CA CYS A 103 13.65 6.80 5.59
C CYS A 103 13.88 8.15 6.30
N GLY A 104 13.75 8.18 7.62
CA GLY A 104 13.88 9.40 8.41
C GLY A 104 12.55 10.07 8.75
N ARG A 105 12.67 11.22 9.41
CA ARG A 105 11.56 12.15 9.63
C ARG A 105 11.24 12.84 8.30
N ILE A 106 9.96 13.11 8.05
CA ILE A 106 9.51 13.81 6.84
C ILE A 106 8.76 15.10 7.17
N LYS A 107 8.56 15.93 6.15
CA LYS A 107 7.64 17.09 6.17
C LYS A 107 6.73 17.06 4.96
N LEU A 108 5.53 17.63 5.09
CA LEU A 108 4.69 18.01 3.95
C LEU A 108 5.34 19.22 3.27
N VAL A 109 5.68 19.09 1.98
CA VAL A 109 6.45 20.09 1.21
C VAL A 109 5.65 20.73 0.08
N GLY A 110 4.39 20.35 -0.08
CA GLY A 110 3.47 20.95 -1.04
C GLY A 110 2.02 20.76 -0.61
N GLU A 111 1.11 21.52 -1.25
CA GLU A 111 -0.32 21.41 -1.02
C GLU A 111 -0.82 20.01 -1.42
N PRO A 112 -1.53 19.29 -0.53
CA PRO A 112 -2.22 18.07 -0.90
C PRO A 112 -3.21 18.34 -2.03
N TYR A 113 -3.34 17.39 -2.94
CA TYR A 113 -4.20 17.51 -4.11
C TYR A 113 -4.87 16.16 -4.42
N THR A 114 -5.89 16.16 -5.27
CA THR A 114 -6.61 14.95 -5.62
C THR A 114 -6.20 14.40 -6.98
N GLU A 115 -6.20 13.08 -7.10
CA GLU A 115 -6.09 12.35 -8.37
C GLU A 115 -7.28 11.36 -8.49
N GLN A 116 -7.70 11.08 -9.72
CA GLN A 116 -8.61 9.96 -9.97
C GLN A 116 -7.79 8.67 -10.03
N GLN A 117 -8.13 7.69 -9.20
CA GLN A 117 -7.55 6.36 -9.23
C GLN A 117 -8.67 5.31 -9.25
N PRO A 118 -8.47 4.16 -9.91
CA PRO A 118 -9.41 3.06 -9.82
C PRO A 118 -9.45 2.48 -8.41
N ASP A 119 -10.64 2.13 -7.92
CA ASP A 119 -10.82 1.34 -6.71
C ASP A 119 -10.58 -0.16 -6.98
N GLU A 120 -10.78 -1.01 -5.96
CA GLU A 120 -10.63 -2.48 -6.08
C GLU A 120 -11.57 -3.11 -7.15
N MET A 121 -12.60 -2.39 -7.61
CA MET A 121 -13.55 -2.80 -8.64
C MET A 121 -13.31 -2.12 -9.99
N GLY A 122 -12.28 -1.27 -10.12
CA GLY A 122 -11.97 -0.51 -11.32
C GLY A 122 -12.81 0.75 -11.51
N ASN A 123 -13.59 1.17 -10.51
CA ASN A 123 -14.34 2.41 -10.56
C ASN A 123 -13.44 3.58 -10.16
N ASN A 124 -13.54 4.69 -10.89
CA ASN A 124 -12.78 5.89 -10.53
C ASN A 124 -13.27 6.45 -9.19
N ARG A 125 -12.31 6.81 -8.34
CA ARG A 125 -12.52 7.54 -7.10
C ARG A 125 -11.48 8.63 -6.93
N LEU A 126 -11.83 9.69 -6.21
CA LEU A 126 -10.89 10.74 -5.82
C LEU A 126 -10.03 10.25 -4.66
N VAL A 127 -8.72 10.37 -4.84
CA VAL A 127 -7.70 10.00 -3.86
C VAL A 127 -6.86 11.23 -3.54
N TRP A 128 -6.63 11.48 -2.26
CA TRP A 128 -5.73 12.55 -1.83
C TRP A 128 -4.28 12.10 -1.93
N MET A 129 -3.45 12.97 -2.49
CA MET A 129 -2.01 12.80 -2.60
C MET A 129 -1.33 13.84 -1.72
N PHE A 130 -0.39 13.38 -0.88
CA PHE A 130 0.36 14.21 0.07
C PHE A 130 1.82 14.29 -0.37
N PRO A 131 2.30 15.45 -0.87
CA PRO A 131 3.70 15.65 -1.22
C PRO A 131 4.57 15.76 0.03
N VAL A 132 5.36 14.72 0.33
CA VAL A 132 6.22 14.65 1.52
C VAL A 132 7.67 14.37 1.17
N GLN A 133 8.60 14.87 1.98
CA GLN A 133 10.03 14.69 1.78
C GLN A 133 10.78 14.43 3.10
N PRO A 134 11.77 13.52 3.11
CA PRO A 134 12.69 13.35 4.24
C PRO A 134 13.47 14.61 4.59
N VAL A 135 13.71 14.80 5.89
CA VAL A 135 14.54 15.87 6.44
C VAL A 135 15.47 15.27 7.50
N PRO A 136 16.78 15.16 7.24
CA PRO A 136 17.46 15.58 6.02
C PRO A 136 17.07 14.72 4.80
N ASP A 137 17.30 15.28 3.62
CA ASP A 137 17.26 14.51 2.38
C ASP A 137 18.24 13.34 2.45
N ASN A 138 17.94 12.24 1.75
CA ASN A 138 18.74 11.03 1.79
C ASN A 138 18.60 10.18 0.52
N ASP A 139 19.52 9.22 0.38
CA ASP A 139 19.67 8.32 -0.76
C ASP A 139 19.16 6.90 -0.48
N VAL A 140 18.28 6.73 0.51
CA VAL A 140 17.64 5.42 0.78
C VAL A 140 17.02 4.92 -0.51
N LYS A 141 17.39 3.70 -0.89
CA LYS A 141 17.02 3.10 -2.18
C LYS A 141 15.50 3.12 -2.38
N LYS A 142 15.08 3.68 -3.51
CA LYS A 142 13.68 3.76 -3.94
C LYS A 142 13.37 2.71 -5.02
N PRO A 143 12.10 2.34 -5.23
CA PRO A 143 11.72 1.51 -6.37
C PRO A 143 11.83 2.27 -7.69
N ASP A 144 12.74 1.87 -8.57
CA ASP A 144 12.97 2.53 -9.87
C ASP A 144 11.69 2.72 -10.70
N ILE A 145 10.75 1.77 -10.64
CA ILE A 145 9.48 1.81 -11.36
C ILE A 145 8.54 2.92 -10.88
N PHE A 146 8.67 3.36 -9.63
CA PHE A 146 7.85 4.42 -9.02
C PHE A 146 8.61 5.74 -8.88
N VAL A 147 9.79 5.86 -9.47
CA VAL A 147 10.61 7.07 -9.44
C VAL A 147 10.57 7.78 -10.79
N PHE A 148 10.21 9.05 -10.76
CA PHE A 148 10.13 9.94 -11.91
C PHE A 148 10.92 11.22 -11.62
N LYS A 149 11.55 11.81 -12.63
CA LYS A 149 12.28 13.08 -12.47
C LYS A 149 11.33 14.26 -12.38
N THR A 150 10.23 14.24 -13.14
CA THR A 150 9.27 15.35 -13.20
C THR A 150 7.83 14.87 -13.27
N MET A 151 6.90 15.77 -12.93
CA MET A 151 5.46 15.51 -13.06
C MET A 151 5.05 15.27 -14.52
N GLU A 152 5.72 15.92 -15.48
CA GLU A 152 5.50 15.66 -16.91
C GLU A 152 5.92 14.26 -17.32
N GLU A 153 7.05 13.77 -16.79
CA GLU A 153 7.50 12.39 -17.01
C GLU A 153 6.49 11.40 -16.45
N TYR A 154 6.03 11.61 -15.22
CA TYR A 154 4.96 10.81 -14.63
C TYR A 154 3.70 10.81 -15.50
N LYS A 155 3.24 11.96 -15.99
CA LYS A 155 2.07 12.03 -16.90
C LYS A 155 2.26 11.26 -18.20
N LYS A 156 3.49 11.15 -18.71
CA LYS A 156 3.79 10.43 -19.96
C LYS A 156 3.92 8.93 -19.79
N ARG A 157 4.52 8.44 -18.69
CA ARG A 157 4.82 7.01 -18.48
C ARG A 157 4.25 6.37 -17.22
N GLY A 158 3.62 7.13 -16.33
CA GLY A 158 3.09 6.64 -15.04
C GLY A 158 2.05 5.52 -15.20
N ALA A 159 1.15 5.66 -16.17
CA ALA A 159 0.17 4.61 -16.49
C ALA A 159 0.83 3.29 -16.95
N ASN A 160 2.00 3.37 -17.61
CA ASN A 160 2.77 2.19 -17.97
C ASN A 160 3.51 1.60 -16.77
N ALA A 161 4.03 2.44 -15.87
CA ALA A 161 4.68 1.99 -14.63
C ALA A 161 3.73 1.19 -13.73
N GLU A 162 2.47 1.61 -13.60
CA GLU A 162 1.45 0.86 -12.85
C GLU A 162 1.18 -0.51 -13.47
N LYS A 163 1.07 -0.57 -14.81
CA LYS A 163 0.87 -1.82 -15.55
C LYS A 163 2.09 -2.74 -15.47
N GLU A 164 3.29 -2.20 -15.65
CA GLU A 164 4.56 -2.92 -15.53
C GLU A 164 4.76 -3.47 -14.12
N TYR A 165 4.37 -2.72 -13.09
CA TYR A 165 4.42 -3.16 -11.71
C TYR A 165 3.39 -4.24 -11.42
N ALA A 166 2.15 -4.10 -11.92
CA ALA A 166 1.15 -5.16 -11.82
C ALA A 166 1.65 -6.46 -12.48
N ASP A 167 2.25 -6.36 -13.66
CA ASP A 167 2.88 -7.49 -14.36
C ASP A 167 4.08 -8.06 -13.58
N PHE A 168 4.89 -7.21 -12.96
CA PHE A 168 6.02 -7.62 -12.10
C PHE A 168 5.55 -8.37 -10.86
N ILE A 169 4.53 -7.88 -10.16
CA ILE A 169 3.94 -8.56 -8.99
C ILE A 169 3.33 -9.91 -9.40
N VAL A 170 2.64 -9.98 -10.54
CA VAL A 170 2.14 -11.25 -11.10
C VAL A 170 3.30 -12.22 -11.41
N LYS A 171 4.41 -11.73 -12.01
CA LYS A 171 5.61 -12.55 -12.28
C LYS A 171 6.32 -12.99 -10.99
N LYS A 172 6.49 -12.12 -10.00
CA LYS A 172 7.11 -12.42 -8.70
C LYS A 172 6.26 -13.41 -7.90
N GLY A 173 4.93 -13.28 -7.96
CA GLY A 173 3.98 -14.27 -7.47
C GLY A 173 4.16 -15.64 -8.13
N ARG A 174 4.30 -15.70 -9.47
CA ARG A 174 4.61 -16.94 -10.19
C ARG A 174 5.94 -17.57 -9.76
N ILE A 175 6.99 -16.77 -9.52
CA ILE A 175 8.29 -17.27 -9.04
C ILE A 175 8.19 -17.82 -7.62
N ARG A 176 7.48 -17.15 -6.70
CA ARG A 176 7.24 -17.67 -5.34
C ARG A 176 6.37 -18.95 -5.36
N TYR A 177 5.39 -19.06 -6.25
CA TYR A 177 4.54 -20.25 -6.41
C TYR A 177 5.18 -21.41 -7.19
N SER A 178 6.23 -21.16 -7.99
CA SER A 178 7.01 -22.23 -8.60
C SER A 178 7.69 -23.14 -7.56
N LYS A 179 7.78 -22.70 -6.29
CA LYS A 179 8.25 -23.49 -5.15
C LYS A 179 7.16 -24.13 -4.27
N LYS A 180 5.86 -23.94 -4.55
CA LYS A 180 4.76 -24.68 -3.89
C LYS A 180 3.63 -25.03 -4.85
N SER A 181 3.71 -26.24 -5.40
CA SER A 181 2.64 -27.10 -5.95
C SER A 181 1.27 -26.43 -6.20
N GLY A 182 1.12 -25.77 -7.34
CA GLY A 182 -0.16 -25.29 -7.85
C GLY A 182 -0.82 -26.32 -8.79
N SER A 183 -1.72 -27.16 -8.27
CA SER A 183 -2.61 -27.98 -9.12
C SER A 183 -4.00 -28.29 -8.52
N GLY A 184 -4.32 -27.85 -7.29
CA GLY A 184 -5.47 -28.39 -6.55
C GLY A 184 -6.68 -27.48 -6.29
N LEU A 185 -6.78 -26.25 -6.82
CA LEU A 185 -7.84 -25.30 -6.42
C LEU A 185 -9.11 -25.37 -7.28
N LYS A 186 -9.02 -25.80 -8.54
CA LYS A 186 -10.19 -25.91 -9.42
C LYS A 186 -11.14 -26.98 -8.89
N GLY A 187 -12.42 -26.63 -8.76
CA GLY A 187 -13.49 -27.50 -8.23
C GLY A 187 -13.70 -27.40 -6.72
N LYS A 188 -12.81 -26.71 -5.97
CA LYS A 188 -13.01 -26.50 -4.53
C LYS A 188 -14.15 -25.51 -4.26
N LYS A 189 -14.90 -25.77 -3.20
CA LYS A 189 -15.92 -24.85 -2.69
C LYS A 189 -15.28 -23.89 -1.69
N ILE A 190 -15.71 -22.64 -1.77
CA ILE A 190 -15.35 -21.60 -0.83
C ILE A 190 -16.60 -20.89 -0.35
N LYS A 191 -16.58 -20.36 0.88
CA LYS A 191 -17.59 -19.46 1.41
C LYS A 191 -16.99 -18.05 1.44
N HIS A 192 -17.49 -17.15 0.60
CA HIS A 192 -17.12 -15.74 0.60
C HIS A 192 -18.02 -14.96 1.57
N LYS A 193 -17.45 -14.06 2.38
CA LYS A 193 -18.19 -13.24 3.36
C LYS A 193 -19.38 -12.49 2.76
N THR A 194 -19.21 -11.95 1.55
CA THR A 194 -20.24 -11.18 0.84
C THR A 194 -21.13 -12.02 -0.07
N TYR A 195 -20.57 -13.04 -0.74
CA TYR A 195 -21.23 -13.70 -1.89
C TYR A 195 -21.71 -15.11 -1.57
N GLY A 196 -21.53 -15.56 -0.32
CA GLY A 196 -21.93 -16.90 0.10
C GLY A 196 -21.05 -17.98 -0.52
N ILE A 197 -21.63 -19.16 -0.75
CA ILE A 197 -20.88 -20.33 -1.20
C ILE A 197 -20.72 -20.31 -2.71
N GLY A 198 -19.49 -20.48 -3.17
CA GLY A 198 -19.16 -20.56 -4.60
C GLY A 198 -18.16 -21.66 -4.90
N THR A 199 -18.09 -22.07 -6.16
CA THR A 199 -17.15 -23.10 -6.63
C THR A 199 -16.09 -22.46 -7.51
N ILE A 200 -14.81 -22.71 -7.23
CA ILE A 200 -13.70 -22.22 -8.04
C ILE A 200 -13.70 -22.94 -9.37
N THR A 201 -13.94 -22.22 -10.47
CA THR A 201 -13.98 -22.77 -11.84
C THR A 201 -12.66 -22.59 -12.58
N LYS A 202 -11.85 -21.59 -12.20
CA LYS A 202 -10.54 -21.32 -12.77
C LYS A 202 -9.62 -20.72 -11.70
N PHE A 203 -8.34 -21.05 -11.78
CA PHE A 203 -7.28 -20.41 -11.01
C PHE A 203 -6.10 -20.17 -11.94
N ASP A 204 -5.61 -18.95 -12.02
CA ASP A 204 -4.48 -18.55 -12.88
C ASP A 204 -3.20 -18.21 -12.10
N GLY A 205 -3.18 -18.53 -10.81
CA GLY A 205 -2.09 -18.25 -9.89
C GLY A 205 -2.41 -17.14 -8.89
N THR A 206 -3.17 -16.12 -9.31
CA THR A 206 -3.49 -14.96 -8.46
C THR A 206 -4.99 -14.73 -8.38
N ILE A 207 -5.71 -14.96 -9.47
CA ILE A 207 -7.15 -14.77 -9.56
C ILE A 207 -7.82 -16.14 -9.54
N ILE A 208 -8.82 -16.28 -8.66
CA ILE A 208 -9.80 -17.35 -8.75
C ILE A 208 -11.04 -16.83 -9.46
N THR A 209 -11.52 -17.56 -10.46
CA THR A 209 -12.88 -17.39 -10.96
C THR A 209 -13.79 -18.31 -10.15
N VAL A 210 -14.82 -17.76 -9.55
CA VAL A 210 -15.73 -18.47 -8.66
C VAL A 210 -17.15 -18.31 -9.16
N LYS A 211 -17.84 -19.44 -9.33
CA LYS A 211 -19.27 -19.48 -9.66
C LYS A 211 -20.08 -19.53 -8.36
N PHE A 212 -20.78 -18.45 -8.07
CA PHE A 212 -21.75 -18.32 -6.99
C PHE A 212 -23.17 -18.59 -7.53
N SER A 213 -24.18 -18.60 -6.64
CA SER A 213 -25.58 -18.78 -7.03
C SER A 213 -26.14 -17.63 -7.86
N ASP A 214 -25.62 -16.41 -7.66
CA ASP A 214 -26.05 -15.17 -8.30
C ASP A 214 -25.23 -14.81 -9.55
N GLY A 215 -24.14 -15.52 -9.84
CA GLY A 215 -23.28 -15.24 -10.98
C GLY A 215 -21.84 -15.72 -10.81
N THR A 216 -21.01 -15.40 -11.80
CA THR A 216 -19.58 -15.72 -11.77
C THR A 216 -18.79 -14.46 -11.44
N ARG A 217 -17.81 -14.57 -10.54
CA ARG A 217 -16.96 -13.45 -10.11
C ARG A 217 -15.49 -13.84 -10.17
N THR A 218 -14.63 -12.88 -10.48
CA THR A 218 -13.17 -13.02 -10.41
C THR A 218 -12.67 -12.36 -9.13
N LEU A 219 -11.98 -13.10 -8.29
CA LEU A 219 -11.49 -12.64 -7.00
C LEU A 219 -9.98 -12.82 -6.92
N ASN A 220 -9.28 -11.85 -6.33
CA ASN A 220 -7.86 -12.02 -6.01
C ASN A 220 -7.74 -12.99 -4.83
N TYR A 221 -7.15 -14.16 -5.07
CA TYR A 221 -7.07 -15.26 -4.12
C TYR A 221 -6.28 -14.89 -2.86
N GLU A 222 -5.10 -14.28 -3.03
CA GLU A 222 -4.25 -13.89 -1.90
C GLU A 222 -4.90 -12.82 -1.05
N LEU A 223 -5.55 -11.84 -1.69
CA LEU A 223 -6.30 -10.80 -0.99
C LEU A 223 -7.44 -11.42 -0.16
N CYS A 224 -8.19 -12.35 -0.76
CA CYS A 224 -9.28 -13.03 -0.09
C CYS A 224 -8.82 -13.88 1.09
N ILE A 225 -7.66 -14.54 1.00
CA ILE A 225 -7.09 -15.30 2.13
C ILE A 225 -6.56 -14.34 3.21
N ASN A 226 -5.78 -13.33 2.84
CA ASN A 226 -5.16 -12.39 3.77
C ASN A 226 -6.18 -11.56 4.54
N LYS A 227 -7.25 -11.09 3.87
CA LYS A 227 -8.37 -10.36 4.50
C LYS A 227 -9.43 -11.29 5.11
N ARG A 228 -9.20 -12.62 5.11
CA ARG A 228 -10.16 -13.64 5.58
C ARG A 228 -11.55 -13.43 4.99
N LEU A 229 -11.62 -13.17 3.69
CA LEU A 229 -12.86 -12.99 2.94
C LEU A 229 -13.44 -14.32 2.46
N ILE A 230 -12.59 -15.34 2.32
CA ILE A 230 -12.99 -16.67 1.90
C ILE A 230 -12.52 -17.73 2.90
N ASP A 231 -13.39 -18.69 3.15
CA ASP A 231 -13.08 -19.93 3.87
C ASP A 231 -13.31 -21.12 2.93
N PHE A 232 -12.45 -22.13 2.98
CA PHE A 232 -12.68 -23.37 2.23
C PHE A 232 -13.73 -24.22 2.91
N VAL A 233 -14.61 -24.83 2.11
CA VAL A 233 -15.71 -25.71 2.54
C VAL A 233 -15.42 -27.14 2.14
#